data_AF-A0A1W1VME5-F1
#
_entry.id   AF-A0A1W1VME5-F1
#
_cell.length_a   1.000
_cell.length_b   1.000
_cell.length_c   1.000
_cell.angle_alpha   90.00
_cell.angle_beta   90.00
_cell.angle_gamma   90.00
#
_symmetry.space_group_name_H-M   'P 1'
#
loop_
_entity.id
_entity.type
_entity.pdbx_description
1 polymer ?
#
loop_
_entity_poly.entity_id
_entity_poly.type
_entity_poly.pdbx_seq_one_letter_code
_entity_poly.pdbx_strand_id
1 'polypeptide(L)'
;MLPLLYLLFTLAVAGGLVALLLRPGTARSMVVWGLAALLPLLAALTAALAGQARADRTLAGYAPQTVTVTLTNPGSAQTLRLTPQDAACVERALRLHTRSELRVGGGAVPLTSDTQVAGDLPPAPVVEALGVSGGLTCPNLKALPEETKSTS
;
A
#
# COMPACT_ATOMS: atom_id res chain seq x y z
N MET A 1 15.12 -13.72 -2.02
CA MET A 1 15.95 -13.79 -0.79
C MET A 1 15.19 -13.37 0.46
N LEU A 2 14.37 -12.31 0.42
CA LEU A 2 13.54 -11.86 1.54
C LEU A 2 12.67 -12.95 2.23
N PRO A 3 11.94 -13.83 1.51
CA PRO A 3 11.11 -14.85 2.15
C PRO A 3 11.93 -15.93 2.86
N LEU A 4 13.13 -16.25 2.37
CA LEU A 4 14.04 -17.22 2.99
C LEU A 4 14.60 -16.69 4.32
N LEU A 5 15.00 -15.42 4.35
CA LEU A 5 15.44 -14.74 5.58
C LEU A 5 14.32 -14.68 6.63
N TYR A 6 13.09 -14.41 6.18
CA TYR A 6 11.93 -14.37 7.06
C TYR A 6 11.61 -15.73 7.66
N LEU A 7 11.69 -16.79 6.85
CA LEU A 7 11.50 -18.17 7.28
C LEU A 7 12.55 -18.57 8.32
N LEU A 8 13.83 -18.27 8.06
CA LEU A 8 14.91 -18.50 9.00
C LEU A 8 14.71 -17.75 10.33
N PHE A 9 14.25 -16.50 10.27
CA PHE A 9 13.95 -15.71 11.47
C PHE A 9 12.80 -16.32 12.27
N THR A 10 11.70 -16.71 11.62
CA THR A 10 10.59 -17.40 12.29
C THR A 10 11.02 -18.74 12.91
N LEU A 11 11.92 -19.48 12.25
CA LEU A 11 12.41 -20.78 12.71
C LEU A 11 13.37 -20.62 13.91
N ALA A 12 14.23 -19.60 13.89
CA ALA A 12 15.07 -19.24 15.02
C ALA A 12 14.25 -18.81 16.25
N VAL A 13 13.20 -18.02 16.03
CA VAL A 13 12.26 -17.60 17.07
C VAL A 13 11.50 -18.80 17.66
N ALA A 14 11.00 -19.70 16.81
CA ALA A 14 10.34 -20.93 17.25
C ALA A 14 11.30 -21.85 18.03
N GLY A 15 12.54 -21.99 17.57
CA GLY A 15 13.58 -22.74 18.27
C GLY A 15 13.91 -22.14 19.65
N GLY A 16 13.98 -20.81 19.76
CA GLY A 16 14.17 -20.11 21.03
C GLY A 16 13.04 -20.36 22.03
N LEU A 17 11.79 -20.39 21.55
CA LEU A 17 10.62 -20.72 22.38
C LEU A 17 10.67 -22.15 22.92
N VAL A 18 11.00 -23.12 22.05
CA VAL A 18 11.13 -24.53 22.45
C VAL A 18 12.23 -24.69 23.50
N ALA A 19 13.38 -24.03 23.31
CA ALA A 19 14.47 -24.04 24.27
C ALA A 19 14.11 -23.41 25.63
N LEU A 20 13.28 -22.35 25.63
CA LEU A 20 12.76 -21.69 26.84
C LEU A 20 11.74 -22.56 27.58
N LEU A 21 10.86 -23.25 26.85
CA LEU A 21 9.87 -24.18 27.42
C LEU A 21 10.51 -25.42 28.04
N LEU A 22 11.67 -25.85 27.53
CA LEU A 22 12.41 -27.02 28.02
C LEU A 22 13.26 -26.76 29.28
N ARG A 23 13.37 -25.51 29.77
CA ARG A 23 14.18 -25.19 30.97
C ARG A 23 13.34 -25.23 32.26
N PRO A 24 13.61 -26.17 33.21
CA PRO A 24 12.90 -26.21 34.49
C PRO A 24 13.52 -25.25 35.53
N GLY A 25 12.66 -24.51 36.25
CA GLY A 25 13.02 -23.70 37.44
C GLY A 25 13.26 -22.21 37.16
N THR A 26 12.63 -21.34 37.98
CA THR A 26 12.68 -19.84 38.09
C THR A 26 12.62 -18.97 36.83
N ALA A 27 12.81 -19.51 35.63
CA ALA A 27 12.70 -18.84 34.34
C ALA A 27 11.26 -18.61 33.88
N ARG A 28 10.25 -19.02 34.66
CA ARG A 28 8.82 -18.90 34.27
C ARG A 28 8.39 -17.46 34.01
N SER A 29 8.84 -16.50 34.82
CA SER A 29 8.55 -15.09 34.60
C SER A 29 9.20 -14.58 33.31
N MET A 30 10.45 -14.95 33.04
CA MET A 30 11.13 -14.60 31.79
C MET A 30 10.50 -15.26 30.56
N VAL A 31 10.01 -16.50 30.68
CA VAL A 31 9.26 -17.22 29.64
C VAL A 31 7.92 -16.54 29.36
N VAL A 32 7.18 -16.12 30.39
CA VAL A 32 5.89 -15.41 30.24
C VAL A 32 6.10 -14.05 29.58
N TRP A 33 7.12 -13.30 29.98
CA TRP A 33 7.48 -12.03 29.34
C TRP A 33 7.96 -12.22 27.89
N GLY A 34 8.77 -13.25 27.64
CA GLY A 34 9.20 -13.62 26.29
C GLY A 34 8.02 -13.97 25.40
N LEU A 35 7.11 -14.83 25.86
CA LEU A 35 5.89 -15.17 25.13
C LEU A 35 4.98 -13.95 24.90
N ALA A 36 4.81 -13.10 25.91
CA ALA A 36 3.99 -11.89 25.81
C ALA A 36 4.57 -10.88 24.79
N ALA A 37 5.89 -10.77 24.67
CA ALA A 37 6.54 -9.93 23.66
C ALA A 37 6.55 -10.56 22.26
N LEU A 38 6.60 -11.90 22.20
CA LEU A 38 6.75 -12.62 20.94
C LEU A 38 5.43 -12.90 20.23
N LEU A 39 4.33 -13.07 20.97
CA LEU A 39 2.99 -13.24 20.39
C LEU A 39 2.57 -12.05 19.49
N PRO A 40 2.75 -10.78 19.89
CA PRO A 40 2.49 -9.62 19.03
C PRO A 40 3.35 -9.63 17.77
N LEU A 41 4.61 -10.07 17.89
CA LEU A 41 5.50 -10.18 16.74
C LEU A 41 4.95 -11.21 15.74
N LEU A 42 4.65 -12.43 16.20
CA LEU A 42 4.05 -13.48 15.35
C LEU A 42 2.72 -13.03 14.73
N ALA A 43 1.88 -12.31 15.48
CA ALA A 43 0.64 -11.73 14.96
C ALA A 43 0.93 -10.71 13.84
N ALA A 44 1.92 -9.84 14.01
CA ALA A 44 2.34 -8.89 12.99
C ALA A 44 2.89 -9.60 11.74
N LEU A 45 3.72 -10.64 11.92
CA LEU A 45 4.28 -11.43 10.80
C LEU A 45 3.17 -12.13 10.02
N THR A 46 2.25 -12.82 10.70
CA THR A 46 1.12 -13.52 10.05
C THR A 46 0.19 -12.54 9.34
N ALA A 47 -0.08 -11.37 9.93
CA ALA A 47 -0.85 -10.31 9.27
C ALA A 47 -0.15 -9.79 8.01
N ALA A 48 1.17 -9.58 8.06
CA ALA A 48 1.96 -9.13 6.91
C ALA A 48 1.93 -10.17 5.77
N LEU A 49 2.16 -11.45 6.07
CA LEU A 49 2.11 -12.54 5.07
C LEU A 49 0.69 -12.72 4.50
N ALA A 50 -0.34 -12.63 5.35
CA ALA A 50 -1.72 -12.68 4.89
C ALA A 50 -2.05 -11.51 3.96
N GLY A 51 -1.50 -10.32 4.23
CA GLY A 51 -1.61 -9.15 3.34
C GLY A 51 -0.98 -9.40 1.97
N GLN A 52 0.25 -9.91 1.93
CA GLN A 52 0.95 -10.24 0.68
C GLN A 52 0.21 -11.31 -0.13
N ALA A 53 -0.20 -12.41 0.51
CA ALA A 53 -0.91 -13.49 -0.17
C ALA A 53 -2.29 -13.04 -0.73
N ARG A 54 -2.97 -12.11 -0.06
CA ARG A 54 -4.21 -11.51 -0.58
C ARG A 54 -3.93 -10.60 -1.78
N ALA A 55 -2.88 -9.79 -1.72
CA ALA A 55 -2.45 -8.94 -2.83
C ALA A 55 -2.15 -9.78 -4.09
N ASP A 56 -1.40 -10.86 -3.94
CA ASP A 56 -1.08 -11.76 -5.07
C ASP A 56 -2.34 -12.36 -5.69
N ARG A 57 -3.31 -12.81 -4.88
CA ARG A 57 -4.58 -13.34 -5.39
C ARG A 57 -5.40 -12.30 -6.13
N THR A 58 -5.45 -11.06 -5.62
CA THR A 58 -6.17 -9.98 -6.31
C THR A 58 -5.52 -9.61 -7.63
N LEU A 59 -4.19 -9.69 -7.72
CA LEU A 59 -3.45 -9.39 -8.94
C LEU A 59 -3.45 -10.54 -9.95
N ALA A 60 -3.61 -11.79 -9.52
CA ALA A 60 -3.61 -12.96 -10.40
C ALA A 60 -4.71 -12.92 -11.49
N GLY A 61 -5.84 -12.25 -11.22
CA GLY A 61 -6.91 -12.05 -12.19
C GLY A 61 -6.91 -10.69 -12.89
N TYR A 62 -5.96 -9.81 -12.56
CA TYR A 62 -5.94 -8.44 -13.06
C TYR A 62 -5.07 -8.32 -14.31
N ALA A 63 -5.67 -7.93 -15.43
CA ALA A 63 -4.97 -7.61 -16.67
C ALA A 63 -4.78 -6.08 -16.78
N PRO A 64 -3.54 -5.56 -16.74
CA PRO A 64 -3.30 -4.12 -16.83
C PRO A 64 -3.64 -3.61 -18.24
N GLN A 65 -4.58 -2.66 -18.32
CA GLN A 65 -5.01 -2.05 -19.58
C GLN A 65 -4.97 -0.52 -19.50
N THR A 66 -4.66 0.11 -20.63
CA THR A 66 -4.69 1.56 -20.78
C THR A 66 -6.13 2.03 -20.83
N VAL A 67 -6.48 2.99 -19.98
CA VAL A 67 -7.86 3.48 -19.82
C VAL A 67 -7.96 4.95 -20.23
N THR A 68 -9.10 5.32 -20.80
CA THR A 68 -9.42 6.71 -21.10
C THR A 68 -10.36 7.21 -20.02
N VAL A 69 -9.95 8.26 -19.32
CA VAL A 69 -10.74 8.87 -18.24
C VAL A 69 -10.93 10.35 -18.51
N THR A 70 -12.08 10.87 -18.14
CA THR A 70 -12.39 12.30 -18.17
C THR A 70 -12.30 12.84 -16.76
N LEU A 71 -11.29 13.67 -16.51
CA LEU A 71 -11.12 14.40 -15.26
C LEU A 71 -11.87 15.72 -15.36
N THR A 72 -12.78 15.93 -14.41
CA THR A 72 -13.59 17.14 -14.30
C THR A 72 -13.18 17.87 -13.04
N ASN A 73 -12.58 19.04 -13.22
CA ASN A 73 -12.22 20.01 -12.19
C ASN A 73 -13.20 21.19 -12.20
N PRO A 74 -13.25 21.99 -11.12
CA PRO A 74 -14.03 23.23 -11.14
C PRO A 74 -13.52 24.15 -12.25
N GLY A 75 -14.30 24.24 -13.34
CA GLY A 75 -14.02 25.10 -14.50
C GLY A 75 -13.24 24.44 -15.65
N SER A 76 -12.86 23.16 -15.58
CA SER A 76 -12.22 22.46 -16.69
C SER A 76 -12.56 20.97 -16.73
N ALA A 77 -12.80 20.45 -17.94
CA ALA A 77 -12.97 19.02 -18.18
C ALA A 77 -11.96 18.58 -19.23
N GLN A 78 -11.16 17.57 -18.91
CA GLN A 78 -10.12 17.06 -19.80
C GLN A 78 -10.17 15.55 -19.88
N THR A 79 -10.21 15.04 -21.11
CA THR A 79 -10.14 13.59 -21.36
C THR A 79 -8.69 13.21 -21.59
N LEU A 80 -8.19 12.28 -20.78
CA LEU A 80 -6.82 11.81 -20.79
C LEU A 80 -6.80 10.30 -20.97
N ARG A 81 -5.79 9.82 -21.70
CA ARG A 81 -5.49 8.39 -21.80
C ARG A 81 -4.38 8.06 -20.82
N LEU A 82 -4.71 7.30 -19.78
CA LEU A 82 -3.81 6.97 -18.68
C LEU A 82 -3.25 5.56 -18.86
N THR A 83 -1.96 5.42 -18.57
CA THR A 83 -1.36 4.09 -18.43
C THR A 83 -1.98 3.37 -17.22
N PRO A 84 -1.91 2.03 -17.13
CA PRO A 84 -2.42 1.30 -15.98
C PRO A 84 -1.84 1.79 -14.64
N GLN A 85 -0.57 2.21 -14.65
CA GLN A 85 0.12 2.75 -13.47
C GLN A 85 -0.39 4.15 -13.13
N ASP A 86 -0.48 5.05 -14.11
CA ASP A 86 -0.99 6.40 -13.88
C ASP A 86 -2.44 6.37 -13.38
N ALA A 87 -3.28 5.50 -13.95
CA ALA A 87 -4.67 5.33 -13.52
C ALA A 87 -4.77 4.85 -12.06
N ALA A 88 -3.94 3.89 -11.65
CA ALA A 88 -3.86 3.44 -10.25
C ALA A 88 -3.36 4.55 -9.31
N CYS A 89 -2.39 5.35 -9.75
CA CYS A 89 -1.89 6.49 -8.99
C CYS A 89 -2.96 7.58 -8.81
N VAL A 90 -3.75 7.84 -9.85
CA VAL A 90 -4.87 8.78 -9.81
C VAL A 90 -5.98 8.29 -8.88
N GLU A 91 -6.38 7.03 -8.95
CA GLU A 91 -7.34 6.44 -8.00
C GLU A 91 -6.88 6.65 -6.56
N ARG A 92 -5.62 6.34 -6.27
CA ARG A 92 -5.06 6.49 -4.92
C ARG A 92 -5.07 7.95 -4.47
N ALA A 93 -4.67 8.87 -5.33
CA ALA A 93 -4.64 10.29 -5.01
C ALA A 93 -6.03 10.84 -4.69
N LEU A 94 -7.04 10.46 -5.47
CA LEU A 94 -8.43 10.86 -5.27
C LEU A 94 -9.02 10.25 -3.99
N ARG A 95 -8.78 8.96 -3.76
CA ARG A 95 -9.25 8.25 -2.55
C ARG A 95 -8.62 8.80 -1.27
N LEU A 96 -7.35 9.19 -1.32
CA LEU A 96 -6.65 9.81 -0.19
C LEU A 96 -6.90 11.33 -0.10
N HIS A 97 -7.76 11.88 -0.97
CA HIS A 97 -8.07 13.31 -1.05
C HIS A 97 -6.82 14.22 -1.03
N THR A 98 -5.72 13.76 -1.63
CA THR A 98 -4.45 14.47 -1.58
C THR A 98 -4.32 15.40 -2.77
N ARG A 99 -4.12 16.71 -2.52
CA ARG A 99 -3.82 17.66 -3.59
C ARG A 99 -2.56 17.24 -4.33
N SER A 100 -2.70 16.99 -5.62
CA SER A 100 -1.60 16.50 -6.46
C SER A 100 -1.68 17.04 -7.87
N GLU A 101 -0.57 16.98 -8.59
CA GLU A 101 -0.46 17.36 -9.98
C GLU A 101 -0.09 16.11 -10.78
N LEU A 102 -0.93 15.77 -11.76
CA LEU A 102 -0.70 14.68 -12.71
C LEU A 102 -0.07 15.25 -13.98
N ARG A 103 1.12 14.76 -14.35
CA ARG A 103 1.82 15.16 -15.57
C ARG A 103 1.65 14.09 -16.65
N VAL A 104 0.72 14.33 -17.57
CA VAL A 104 0.41 13.38 -18.66
C VAL A 104 0.35 14.14 -19.98
N GLY A 105 0.97 13.57 -21.03
CA GLY A 105 0.91 14.13 -22.38
C GLY A 105 1.56 15.51 -22.54
N GLY A 106 2.49 15.89 -21.67
CA GLY A 106 3.16 17.20 -21.67
C GLY A 106 2.36 18.32 -21.01
N GLY A 107 1.14 18.04 -20.54
CA GLY A 107 0.34 18.94 -19.72
C GLY A 107 0.39 18.55 -18.25
N ALA A 108 0.17 19.52 -17.37
CA ALA A 108 0.00 19.30 -15.95
C ALA A 108 -1.47 19.51 -15.57
N VAL A 109 -2.06 18.49 -14.95
CA VAL A 109 -3.48 18.47 -14.58
C VAL A 109 -3.58 18.44 -13.06
N PRO A 110 -4.12 19.49 -12.43
CA PRO A 110 -4.30 19.50 -10.99
C PRO A 110 -5.39 18.49 -10.60
N LEU A 111 -5.12 17.74 -9.54
CA LEU A 111 -6.04 16.85 -8.84
C LEU A 111 -6.32 17.50 -7.48
N THR A 112 -7.55 17.93 -7.29
CA THR A 112 -8.06 18.52 -6.05
C THR A 112 -9.11 17.60 -5.42
N SER A 113 -9.60 17.96 -4.24
CA SER A 113 -10.69 17.26 -3.57
C SER A 113 -12.00 17.25 -4.36
N ASP A 114 -12.18 18.24 -5.25
CA ASP A 114 -13.39 18.41 -6.05
C ASP A 114 -13.28 17.78 -7.44
N THR A 115 -12.13 17.15 -7.75
CA THR A 115 -11.93 16.46 -9.02
C THR A 115 -12.85 15.25 -9.09
N GLN A 116 -13.74 15.24 -10.09
CA GLN A 116 -14.53 14.07 -10.43
C GLN A 116 -13.89 13.33 -11.59
N VAL A 117 -13.87 12.00 -11.52
CA VAL A 117 -13.41 11.16 -12.62
C VAL A 117 -14.58 10.39 -13.21
N ALA A 118 -14.75 10.53 -14.51
CA ALA A 118 -15.63 9.69 -15.31
C ALA A 118 -14.78 8.72 -16.14
N GLY A 119 -14.99 7.42 -15.97
CA GLY A 119 -14.28 6.36 -16.68
C GLY A 119 -13.88 5.20 -15.76
N ASP A 120 -13.39 4.12 -16.36
CA ASP A 120 -13.04 2.90 -15.64
C ASP A 120 -11.63 3.02 -15.04
N LEU A 121 -11.56 3.58 -13.83
CA LEU A 121 -10.36 3.50 -13.01
C LEU A 121 -10.17 2.06 -12.46
N PRO A 122 -8.92 1.63 -12.20
CA PRO A 122 -8.67 0.36 -11.55
C PRO A 122 -9.40 0.31 -10.19
N PRO A 123 -10.02 -0.82 -9.84
CA PRO A 123 -10.73 -0.93 -8.58
C PRO A 123 -9.75 -0.78 -7.40
N ALA A 124 -10.19 -0.08 -6.35
CA ALA A 124 -9.41 0.14 -5.12
C ALA A 124 -8.64 -1.09 -4.60
N PRO A 125 -9.21 -2.32 -4.52
CA PRO A 125 -8.46 -3.50 -4.05
C PRO A 125 -7.24 -3.83 -4.91
N VAL A 126 -7.28 -3.57 -6.22
CA VAL A 126 -6.13 -3.78 -7.11
C VAL A 126 -5.05 -2.73 -6.86
N VAL A 127 -5.44 -1.46 -6.69
CA VAL A 127 -4.49 -0.37 -6.40
C VAL A 127 -3.81 -0.59 -5.04
N GLU A 128 -4.55 -1.03 -4.03
CA GLU A 128 -3.99 -1.42 -2.74
C GLU A 128 -3.03 -2.60 -2.86
N ALA A 129 -3.40 -3.63 -3.62
CA ALA A 129 -2.54 -4.79 -3.86
C ALA A 129 -1.25 -4.41 -4.60
N LEU A 130 -1.32 -3.51 -5.58
CA LEU A 130 -0.14 -2.94 -6.25
C LEU A 130 0.73 -2.13 -5.26
N GLY A 131 0.12 -1.41 -4.31
CA GLY A 131 0.83 -0.70 -3.25
C GLY A 131 1.54 -1.64 -2.29
N VAL A 132 0.86 -2.70 -1.82
CA VAL A 132 1.39 -3.68 -0.87
C VAL A 132 2.49 -4.56 -1.48
N SER A 133 2.37 -4.89 -2.77
CA SER A 133 3.40 -5.65 -3.51
C SER A 133 4.59 -4.80 -3.95
N GLY A 134 4.52 -3.47 -3.78
CA GLY A 134 5.56 -2.53 -4.24
C GLY A 134 5.57 -2.29 -5.76
N GLY A 135 4.53 -2.74 -6.47
CA GLY A 135 4.36 -2.53 -7.90
C GLY A 135 3.80 -1.15 -8.28
N LEU A 136 3.33 -0.36 -7.31
CA LEU A 136 2.79 0.98 -7.55
C LEU A 136 3.89 2.04 -7.49
N THR A 137 4.38 2.46 -8.66
CA THR A 137 5.30 3.59 -8.82
C THR A 137 4.58 4.75 -9.51
N CYS A 138 4.56 5.93 -8.89
CA CYS A 138 3.85 7.11 -9.38
C CYS A 138 4.82 8.23 -9.81
N PRO A 139 5.57 8.08 -10.92
CA PRO A 139 6.56 9.07 -11.33
C PRO A 139 5.92 10.36 -11.86
N ASN A 140 4.71 10.25 -12.43
CA ASN A 140 4.00 11.36 -13.07
C ASN A 140 3.08 12.12 -12.10
N LEU A 141 2.98 11.68 -10.85
CA LEU A 141 2.12 12.30 -9.84
C LEU A 141 2.99 12.99 -8.79
N LYS A 142 2.80 14.29 -8.59
CA LYS A 142 3.48 15.06 -7.55
C LYS A 142 2.47 15.57 -6.53
N ALA A 143 2.71 15.30 -5.25
CA ALA A 143 1.93 15.93 -4.19
C ALA A 143 2.23 17.44 -4.17
N LEU A 144 1.19 18.25 -4.15
CA LEU A 144 1.30 19.69 -3.96
C LEU A 144 1.24 19.96 -2.45
N PRO A 145 2.05 20.89 -1.92
CA PRO A 145 1.95 21.27 -0.53
C PRO A 145 0.54 21.80 -0.25
N GLU A 146 -0.08 21.30 0.83
CA GLU A 146 -1.25 21.92 1.42
C GLU A 146 -0.90 23.39 1.71
N GLU A 147 -1.72 24.32 1.23
CA GLU A 147 -1.54 25.73 1.50
C GLU A 147 -1.61 25.93 3.02
N THR A 148 -0.45 26.09 3.65
CA THR A 148 -0.33 26.28 5.09
C THR A 148 -1.13 27.52 5.41
N LYS A 149 -2.32 27.33 5.98
CA LYS A 149 -3.15 28.40 6.51
C LYS A 149 -2.35 29.02 7.66
N SER A 150 -1.58 30.05 7.32
CA SER A 150 -0.88 30.91 8.27
C SER A 150 -1.95 31.60 9.10
N THR A 151 -2.35 30.98 10.21
CA THR A 151 -3.09 31.66 11.27
C THR A 151 -2.21 32.77 11.83
N SER A 152 -2.46 33.97 11.32
CA SER A 152 -2.18 35.24 11.98
C SER A 152 -2.95 35.36 13.29
#